data_AF-A0A7G8BNK6-F1
#
_entry.id   AF-A0A7G8BNK6-F1
#
_cell.length_a   1.000
_cell.length_b   1.000
_cell.length_c   1.000
_cell.angle_alpha   90.00
_cell.angle_beta   90.00
_cell.angle_gamma   90.00
#
_symmetry.space_group_name_H-M   'P 1'
#
loop_
_entity.id
_entity.type
_entity.pdbx_description
1 polymer ?
#
loop_
_entity_poly.entity_id
_entity_poly.type
_entity_poly.pdbx_seq_one_letter_code
_entity_poly.pdbx_strand_id
1 'polypeptide(L)'
;MPTKTAKKTTAEKAQPLISNAKLKQLYTTMLKCRIVDSHARSLSSGPSWKGKEAVAVGTTIDLLAEDTIVSSANASVARFLKGEALPSIFRKTDESSLSHVKQRKAITNAGAAAEGALATGVAYAHSGKNKDGVTIAFLSGNPESSEAARDAFKFAAAHKLPVIYVYNAEPIDALQTYSYGFPVISVDGSDVVAVYRVAHECMIRARRGGGPSVIACHFFPKNGTGGVGQDPIRNMERYLTAKDLFREEQRQTTILAFEKAIAVAGKQSRQKTAQRETQHVFVV
;
A
#
# COMPACT_ATOMS: atom_id res chain seq x y z
N MET A 1 -62.56 24.05 8.42
CA MET A 1 -61.28 23.76 7.74
C MET A 1 -60.42 22.90 8.65
N PRO A 2 -60.06 21.66 8.28
CA PRO A 2 -59.25 20.83 9.16
C PRO A 2 -57.75 21.12 8.97
N THR A 3 -57.08 21.36 10.09
CA THR A 3 -55.64 21.54 10.25
C THR A 3 -54.90 20.24 9.93
N LYS A 4 -54.10 20.23 8.86
CA LYS A 4 -53.16 19.14 8.54
C LYS A 4 -51.97 19.17 9.50
N THR A 5 -51.90 18.18 10.38
CA THR A 5 -50.70 17.84 11.16
C THR A 5 -49.61 17.31 10.23
N ALA A 6 -48.46 18.00 10.20
CA ALA A 6 -47.29 17.59 9.43
C ALA A 6 -46.63 16.36 10.09
N LYS A 7 -46.57 15.26 9.33
CA LYS A 7 -45.90 14.01 9.70
C LYS A 7 -44.38 14.26 9.71
N LYS A 8 -43.74 14.09 10.88
CA LYS A 8 -42.28 14.09 11.03
C LYS A 8 -41.71 12.88 10.29
N THR A 9 -41.08 13.10 9.14
CA THR A 9 -40.30 12.08 8.44
C THR A 9 -39.03 11.82 9.24
N THR A 10 -38.94 10.64 9.85
CA THR A 10 -37.71 10.10 10.43
C THR A 10 -36.63 10.05 9.36
N ALA A 11 -35.53 10.76 9.58
CA ALA A 11 -34.34 10.69 8.74
C ALA A 11 -33.83 9.24 8.71
N GLU A 12 -33.92 8.61 7.54
CA GLU A 12 -33.34 7.30 7.25
C GLU A 12 -31.83 7.40 7.54
N LYS A 13 -31.32 6.59 8.48
CA LYS A 13 -29.89 6.57 8.80
C LYS A 13 -29.12 6.14 7.55
N ALA A 14 -28.45 7.09 6.90
CA ALA A 14 -27.59 6.84 5.75
C ALA A 14 -26.63 5.68 6.06
N GLN A 15 -26.62 4.66 5.20
CA GLN A 15 -25.70 3.55 5.34
C GLN A 15 -24.26 4.07 5.20
N PRO A 16 -23.34 3.66 6.07
CA PRO A 16 -21.97 4.16 6.00
C PRO A 16 -21.29 3.66 4.72
N LEU A 17 -20.62 4.58 4.01
CA LEU A 17 -19.86 4.31 2.77
C LEU A 17 -18.83 3.20 2.91
N ILE A 18 -18.32 2.97 4.13
CA ILE A 18 -17.41 1.88 4.46
C ILE A 18 -18.02 1.06 5.59
N SER A 19 -18.14 -0.24 5.39
CA SER A 19 -18.70 -1.14 6.39
C SER A 19 -17.83 -1.23 7.65
N ASN A 20 -18.44 -1.47 8.81
CA ASN A 20 -17.71 -1.69 10.07
C ASN A 20 -16.70 -2.85 9.96
N ALA A 21 -17.02 -3.88 9.17
CA ALA A 21 -16.11 -4.99 8.90
C ALA A 21 -14.87 -4.53 8.13
N LYS A 22 -15.03 -3.69 7.10
CA LYS A 22 -13.91 -3.13 6.35
C LYS A 22 -13.05 -2.20 7.22
N LEU A 23 -13.66 -1.39 8.09
CA LEU A 23 -12.91 -0.56 9.05
C LEU A 23 -12.04 -1.41 9.98
N LYS A 24 -12.58 -2.51 10.53
CA LYS A 24 -11.80 -3.45 11.34
C LYS A 24 -10.71 -4.13 10.53
N GLN A 25 -10.99 -4.52 9.28
CA GLN A 25 -10.01 -5.12 8.38
C GLN A 25 -8.84 -4.17 8.11
N LEU A 26 -9.10 -2.89 7.77
CA LEU A 26 -8.07 -1.86 7.58
C LEU A 26 -7.18 -1.75 8.83
N TYR A 27 -7.78 -1.64 10.01
CA TYR A 27 -7.05 -1.56 11.27
C TYR A 27 -6.17 -2.78 11.54
N THR A 28 -6.75 -3.98 11.47
CA THR A 28 -6.02 -5.24 11.72
C THR A 28 -4.88 -5.45 10.71
N THR A 29 -5.08 -5.10 9.44
CA THR A 29 -4.02 -5.22 8.44
C THR A 29 -2.89 -4.21 8.69
N MET A 30 -3.20 -2.97 9.11
CA MET A 30 -2.15 -2.00 9.48
C MET A 30 -1.30 -2.50 10.65
N LEU A 31 -1.91 -3.09 11.68
CA LEU A 31 -1.16 -3.73 12.78
C LEU A 31 -0.23 -4.82 12.26
N LYS A 32 -0.73 -5.72 11.41
CA LYS A 32 0.09 -6.79 10.82
C LYS A 32 1.24 -6.24 9.99
N CYS A 33 1.01 -5.21 9.18
CA CYS A 33 2.05 -4.54 8.39
C CYS A 33 3.16 -3.97 9.27
N ARG A 34 2.82 -3.30 10.38
CA ARG A 34 3.79 -2.78 11.37
C ARG A 34 4.67 -3.90 11.94
N ILE A 35 4.08 -5.05 12.27
CA ILE A 35 4.81 -6.19 12.85
C ILE A 35 5.70 -6.84 11.77
N VAL A 36 5.19 -7.02 10.54
CA VAL A 36 5.99 -7.52 9.39
C VAL A 36 7.17 -6.60 9.11
N ASP A 37 6.96 -5.28 9.06
CA ASP A 37 8.02 -4.29 8.85
C ASP A 37 9.09 -4.41 9.94
N SER A 38 8.67 -4.42 11.20
CA SER A 38 9.58 -4.51 12.34
C SER A 38 10.41 -5.79 12.32
N HIS A 39 9.80 -6.93 11.97
CA HIS A 39 10.53 -8.19 11.84
C HIS A 39 11.47 -8.21 10.63
N ALA A 40 11.02 -7.77 9.45
CA ALA A 40 11.86 -7.70 8.26
C ALA A 40 13.10 -6.83 8.50
N ARG A 41 12.93 -5.69 9.20
CA ARG A 41 14.04 -4.81 9.59
C ARG A 41 15.00 -5.41 10.61
N SER A 42 14.54 -6.37 11.42
CA SER A 42 15.45 -7.13 12.29
C SER A 42 16.34 -8.09 11.51
N LEU A 43 15.98 -8.41 10.26
CA LEU A 43 16.73 -9.30 9.37
C LEU A 43 17.60 -8.55 8.35
N SER A 44 17.24 -7.33 7.95
CA SER A 44 17.98 -6.50 6.99
C SER A 44 17.83 -4.99 7.24
N SER A 45 18.81 -4.20 6.80
CA SER A 45 18.89 -2.74 7.01
C SER A 45 18.10 -1.91 5.99
N GLY A 46 16.89 -2.34 5.62
CA GLY A 46 16.04 -1.65 4.63
C GLY A 46 15.23 -0.46 5.16
N PRO A 47 14.58 0.32 4.26
CA PRO A 47 13.70 1.42 4.64
C PRO A 47 12.46 0.90 5.41
N SER A 48 11.98 1.70 6.37
CA SER A 48 10.77 1.38 7.14
C SER A 48 9.51 1.88 6.46
N TRP A 49 8.42 1.14 6.64
CA TRP A 49 7.06 1.64 6.45
C TRP A 49 6.35 2.01 7.75
N LYS A 50 7.05 2.00 8.89
CA LYS A 50 6.54 2.55 10.15
C LYS A 50 6.00 3.97 9.95
N GLY A 51 4.75 4.18 10.31
CA GLY A 51 4.03 5.45 10.12
C GLY A 51 3.38 5.63 8.75
N LYS A 52 3.63 4.71 7.81
CA LYS A 52 3.07 4.71 6.44
C LYS A 52 2.10 3.55 6.23
N GLU A 53 1.63 2.90 7.30
CA GLU A 53 0.76 1.73 7.22
C GLU A 53 -0.59 2.07 6.60
N ALA A 54 -1.13 3.27 6.86
CA ALA A 54 -2.37 3.73 6.25
C ALA A 54 -2.26 3.84 4.73
N VAL A 55 -1.16 4.40 4.22
CA VAL A 55 -0.88 4.47 2.77
C VAL A 55 -0.78 3.07 2.18
N ALA A 56 0.05 2.21 2.77
CA ALA A 56 0.27 0.86 2.30
C ALA A 56 -1.02 0.03 2.26
N VAL A 57 -1.76 -0.01 3.36
CA VAL A 57 -2.99 -0.81 3.49
C VAL A 57 -4.13 -0.18 2.70
N GLY A 58 -4.39 1.11 2.86
CA GLY A 58 -5.51 1.79 2.21
C GLY A 58 -5.45 1.68 0.69
N THR A 59 -4.25 1.70 0.10
CA THR A 59 -4.08 1.58 -1.36
C THR A 59 -4.11 0.15 -1.89
N THR A 60 -4.00 -0.87 -1.03
CA THR A 60 -3.76 -2.26 -1.47
C THR A 60 -4.74 -3.30 -0.94
N ILE A 61 -5.55 -2.97 0.08
CA ILE A 61 -6.37 -3.94 0.81
C ILE A 61 -7.39 -4.70 -0.06
N ASP A 62 -7.82 -4.09 -1.17
CA ASP A 62 -8.81 -4.62 -2.10
C ASP A 62 -8.22 -4.97 -3.47
N LEU A 63 -6.89 -5.13 -3.56
CA LEU A 63 -6.26 -5.59 -4.80
C LEU A 63 -6.70 -7.01 -5.15
N LEU A 64 -6.95 -7.23 -6.43
CA LEU A 64 -7.27 -8.53 -6.99
C LEU A 64 -6.00 -9.36 -7.22
N ALA A 65 -6.18 -10.63 -7.62
CA ALA A 65 -5.06 -11.54 -7.85
C ALA A 65 -4.15 -11.01 -8.99
N GLU A 66 -4.76 -10.52 -10.06
CA GLU A 66 -4.15 -9.97 -11.26
C GLU A 66 -3.48 -8.60 -11.06
N ASP A 67 -3.75 -7.91 -9.96
CA ASP A 67 -3.13 -6.62 -9.69
C ASP A 67 -1.66 -6.76 -9.32
N THR A 68 -0.86 -5.73 -9.60
CA THR A 68 0.57 -5.74 -9.28
C THR A 68 0.93 -4.59 -8.35
N ILE A 69 1.80 -4.86 -7.37
CA ILE A 69 2.46 -3.82 -6.57
C ILE A 69 3.90 -3.68 -7.03
N VAL A 70 4.31 -2.46 -7.35
CA VAL A 70 5.70 -2.06 -7.57
C VAL A 70 6.13 -1.21 -6.38
N SER A 71 7.20 -1.62 -5.69
CA SER A 71 7.74 -0.94 -4.51
C SER A 71 9.22 -1.27 -4.34
N SER A 72 10.09 -0.26 -4.22
CA SER A 72 11.50 -0.47 -3.85
C SER A 72 11.75 -0.26 -2.35
N ALA A 73 10.91 0.52 -1.66
CA ALA A 73 11.17 0.94 -0.29
C ALA A 73 10.87 -0.14 0.78
N ASN A 74 9.97 -1.10 0.52
CA ASN A 74 9.69 -2.19 1.46
C ASN A 74 9.01 -3.38 0.76
N ALA A 75 9.82 -4.23 0.13
CA ALA A 75 9.34 -5.41 -0.58
C ALA A 75 8.60 -6.40 0.34
N SER A 76 9.00 -6.53 1.61
CA SER A 76 8.40 -7.49 2.54
C SER A 76 6.94 -7.17 2.85
N VAL A 77 6.62 -5.90 3.14
CA VAL A 77 5.24 -5.49 3.41
C VAL A 77 4.39 -5.55 2.13
N ALA A 78 4.95 -5.15 0.98
CA ALA A 78 4.25 -5.27 -0.31
C ALA A 78 3.89 -6.73 -0.65
N ARG A 79 4.83 -7.67 -0.44
CA ARG A 79 4.61 -9.11 -0.65
C ARG A 79 3.58 -9.67 0.33
N PHE A 80 3.61 -9.24 1.59
CA PHE A 80 2.58 -9.59 2.58
C PHE A 80 1.19 -9.13 2.14
N LEU A 81 1.07 -7.89 1.65
CA LEU A 81 -0.20 -7.33 1.17
C LEU A 81 -0.70 -8.02 -0.10
N LYS A 82 0.19 -8.53 -0.95
CA LYS A 82 -0.17 -9.43 -2.08
C LYS A 82 -0.51 -10.87 -1.67
N GLY A 83 -0.49 -11.19 -0.38
CA GLY A 83 -0.90 -12.48 0.14
C GLY A 83 0.19 -13.55 0.14
N GLU A 84 1.47 -13.17 0.01
CA GLU A 84 2.56 -14.13 0.10
C GLU A 84 2.69 -14.70 1.53
N ALA A 85 3.00 -16.00 1.63
CA ALA A 85 3.20 -16.66 2.92
C ALA A 85 4.43 -16.11 3.66
N LEU A 86 4.27 -15.84 4.97
CA LEU A 86 5.32 -15.28 5.83
C LEU A 86 6.68 -15.99 5.75
N PRO A 87 6.78 -17.34 5.69
CA PRO A 87 8.09 -18.00 5.59
C PRO A 87 8.84 -17.63 4.30
N SER A 88 8.12 -17.40 3.20
CA SER A 88 8.70 -17.00 1.91
C SER A 88 9.16 -15.55 1.93
N ILE A 89 8.40 -14.67 2.60
CA ILE A 89 8.74 -13.25 2.78
C ILE A 89 10.03 -13.08 3.59
N PHE A 90 10.20 -13.87 4.65
CA PHE A 90 11.38 -13.81 5.53
C PHE A 90 12.52 -14.72 5.12
N ARG A 91 12.42 -15.37 3.95
CA ARG A 91 13.55 -16.12 3.42
C ARG A 91 14.64 -15.12 3.08
N LYS A 92 15.87 -15.37 3.56
CA LYS A 92 17.04 -14.74 2.95
C LYS A 92 17.03 -15.16 1.50
N THR A 93 16.55 -14.27 0.63
CA THR A 93 16.99 -14.30 -0.76
C THR A 93 18.49 -14.12 -0.66
N ASP A 94 19.25 -15.13 -1.07
CA ASP A 94 20.61 -14.86 -1.52
C ASP A 94 20.52 -13.63 -2.41
N GLU A 95 21.44 -12.69 -2.29
CA GLU A 95 21.48 -11.54 -3.20
C GLU A 95 21.60 -11.99 -4.68
N SER A 96 21.82 -13.29 -4.93
CA SER A 96 21.78 -13.99 -6.22
C SER A 96 20.43 -14.58 -6.64
N SER A 97 19.41 -14.62 -5.77
CA SER A 97 18.13 -15.29 -6.06
C SER A 97 17.08 -14.34 -6.65
N LEU A 98 17.43 -13.76 -7.81
CA LEU A 98 16.51 -13.23 -8.85
C LEU A 98 15.72 -14.37 -9.55
N SER A 99 15.49 -15.48 -8.85
CA SER A 99 15.31 -16.79 -9.48
C SER A 99 13.90 -17.33 -9.36
N HIS A 100 12.87 -16.51 -9.54
CA HIS A 100 11.58 -17.01 -10.03
C HIS A 100 10.96 -16.01 -11.03
N VAL A 101 11.34 -16.22 -12.29
CA VAL A 101 10.72 -15.73 -13.55
C VAL A 101 11.06 -14.29 -13.99
N LYS A 102 12.04 -14.20 -14.92
CA LYS A 102 12.12 -13.25 -16.05
C LYS A 102 12.16 -11.74 -15.75
N GLN A 103 12.88 -11.27 -14.74
CA GLN A 103 13.10 -9.85 -14.52
C GLN A 103 14.47 -9.38 -15.01
N ARG A 104 14.42 -8.48 -16.02
CA ARG A 104 15.52 -7.66 -16.52
C ARG A 104 16.20 -6.96 -15.35
N LYS A 105 17.55 -6.88 -15.40
CA LYS A 105 18.47 -6.12 -14.54
C LYS A 105 17.73 -5.15 -13.60
N ALA A 106 17.63 -5.51 -12.32
CA ALA A 106 17.11 -4.61 -11.31
C ALA A 106 18.05 -3.40 -11.22
N ILE A 107 17.55 -2.23 -11.57
CA ILE A 107 18.21 -0.97 -11.25
C ILE A 107 17.99 -0.77 -9.75
N THR A 108 19.01 -1.05 -8.96
CA THR A 108 19.01 -0.76 -7.52
C THR A 108 19.31 0.74 -7.34
N ASN A 109 18.51 1.42 -6.52
CA ASN A 109 18.59 2.87 -6.18
C ASN A 109 18.17 3.90 -7.26
N ALA A 110 17.14 3.66 -8.07
CA ALA A 110 16.77 4.62 -9.13
C ALA A 110 15.65 5.64 -8.81
N GLY A 111 15.23 5.75 -7.55
CA GLY A 111 14.23 6.73 -7.12
C GLY A 111 12.88 6.58 -7.85
N ALA A 112 12.03 7.59 -7.74
CA ALA A 112 10.69 7.62 -8.35
C ALA A 112 10.68 7.32 -9.87
N ALA A 113 11.81 7.54 -10.56
CA ALA A 113 11.98 7.29 -11.98
C ALA A 113 11.83 5.81 -12.36
N ALA A 114 12.62 4.92 -11.73
CA ALA A 114 12.57 3.50 -12.08
C ALA A 114 11.27 2.85 -11.62
N GLU A 115 10.76 3.21 -10.44
CA GLU A 115 9.49 2.70 -9.95
C GLU A 115 8.34 3.11 -10.88
N GLY A 116 8.33 4.39 -11.29
CA GLY A 116 7.38 4.91 -12.28
C GLY A 116 7.46 4.15 -13.59
N ALA A 117 8.64 4.05 -14.19
CA ALA A 117 8.84 3.38 -15.48
C ALA A 117 8.50 1.88 -15.44
N LEU A 118 8.91 1.16 -14.39
CA LEU A 118 8.60 -0.25 -14.22
C LEU A 118 7.08 -0.47 -14.08
N ALA A 119 6.41 0.33 -13.25
CA ALA A 119 4.98 0.23 -13.08
C ALA A 119 4.21 0.54 -14.37
N THR A 120 4.65 1.58 -15.11
CA THR A 120 4.10 1.89 -16.44
C THR A 120 4.23 0.70 -17.39
N GLY A 121 5.41 0.06 -17.44
CA GLY A 121 5.64 -1.11 -18.27
C GLY A 121 4.77 -2.32 -17.88
N VAL A 122 4.59 -2.57 -16.59
CA VAL A 122 3.69 -3.63 -16.09
C VAL A 122 2.24 -3.32 -16.46
N ALA A 123 1.78 -2.09 -16.25
CA ALA A 123 0.43 -1.68 -16.62
C ALA A 123 0.18 -1.74 -18.14
N TYR A 124 1.20 -1.42 -18.95
CA TYR A 124 1.14 -1.61 -20.39
C TYR A 124 1.01 -3.09 -20.75
N ALA A 125 1.74 -3.98 -20.07
CA ALA A 125 1.60 -5.42 -20.27
C ALA A 125 0.19 -5.93 -19.88
N HIS A 126 -0.42 -5.39 -18.82
CA HIS A 126 -1.81 -5.69 -18.48
C HIS A 126 -2.75 -5.29 -19.62
N SER A 127 -2.61 -4.08 -20.17
CA SER A 127 -3.45 -3.59 -21.27
C SER A 127 -3.45 -4.50 -22.51
N GLY A 128 -2.36 -5.22 -22.76
CA GLY A 128 -2.24 -6.15 -23.89
C GLY A 128 -2.63 -7.62 -23.60
N LYS A 129 -2.64 -8.06 -22.33
CA LYS A 129 -2.79 -9.49 -21.97
C LYS A 129 -3.83 -9.81 -20.89
N ASN A 130 -3.99 -8.95 -19.89
CA ASN A 130 -4.89 -9.11 -18.75
C ASN A 130 -5.74 -7.85 -18.63
N LYS A 131 -6.96 -7.89 -19.21
CA LYS A 131 -7.76 -6.69 -19.48
C LYS A 131 -8.19 -5.90 -18.23
N ASP A 132 -8.07 -6.48 -17.03
CA ASP A 132 -8.63 -5.92 -15.79
C ASP A 132 -7.59 -5.65 -14.67
N GLY A 133 -6.31 -5.95 -14.89
CA GLY A 133 -5.27 -5.80 -13.87
C GLY A 133 -4.83 -4.35 -13.66
N VAL A 134 -4.80 -3.89 -12.41
CA VAL A 134 -4.28 -2.58 -12.01
C VAL A 134 -2.89 -2.70 -11.39
N THR A 135 -2.03 -1.73 -11.70
CA THR A 135 -0.71 -1.62 -11.09
C THR A 135 -0.68 -0.49 -10.07
N ILE A 136 -0.32 -0.78 -8.82
CA ILE A 136 0.00 0.23 -7.81
C ILE A 136 1.52 0.42 -7.76
N ALA A 137 1.98 1.67 -7.86
CA ALA A 137 3.39 2.02 -7.79
C ALA A 137 3.64 2.90 -6.57
N PHE A 138 4.34 2.38 -5.56
CA PHE A 138 4.85 3.21 -4.48
C PHE A 138 6.15 3.85 -4.93
N LEU A 139 6.15 5.18 -5.07
CA LEU A 139 7.32 5.95 -5.46
C LEU A 139 8.07 6.42 -4.21
N SER A 140 9.39 6.24 -4.24
CA SER A 140 10.34 6.55 -3.18
C SER A 140 10.68 8.04 -3.07
N GLY A 141 10.26 8.86 -4.04
CA GLY A 141 10.43 10.31 -4.04
C GLY A 141 9.38 11.01 -4.89
N ASN A 142 9.46 12.33 -4.95
CA ASN A 142 8.58 13.13 -5.79
C ASN A 142 8.90 12.84 -7.28
N PRO A 143 7.92 12.37 -8.09
CA PRO A 143 8.17 12.08 -9.51
C PRO A 143 8.50 13.32 -10.35
N GLU A 144 8.20 14.55 -9.91
CA GLU A 144 8.63 15.77 -10.62
C GLU A 144 10.15 15.92 -10.66
N SER A 145 10.85 15.40 -9.65
CA SER A 145 12.32 15.52 -9.54
C SER A 145 13.07 14.76 -10.64
N SER A 146 12.36 13.99 -11.47
CA SER A 146 12.96 13.21 -12.55
C SER A 146 12.18 13.35 -13.85
N GLU A 147 12.87 13.72 -14.92
CA GLU A 147 12.32 13.72 -16.28
C GLU A 147 11.81 12.34 -16.71
N ALA A 148 12.54 11.27 -16.37
CA ALA A 148 12.14 9.90 -16.69
C ALA A 148 10.83 9.50 -15.99
N ALA A 149 10.59 9.96 -14.76
CA ALA A 149 9.31 9.74 -14.07
C ALA A 149 8.17 10.52 -14.76
N ARG A 150 8.41 11.78 -15.14
CA ARG A 150 7.44 12.61 -15.88
C ARG A 150 7.09 12.00 -17.24
N ASP A 151 8.06 11.46 -17.95
CA ASP A 151 7.81 10.80 -19.23
C ASP A 151 7.07 9.47 -19.06
N ALA A 152 7.34 8.72 -17.99
CA ALA A 152 6.55 7.54 -17.62
C ALA A 152 5.09 7.90 -17.37
N PHE A 153 4.82 9.05 -16.73
CA PHE A 153 3.46 9.56 -16.50
C PHE A 153 2.76 9.96 -17.81
N LYS A 154 3.44 10.72 -18.67
CA LYS A 154 2.90 11.10 -19.99
C LYS A 154 2.59 9.86 -20.84
N PHE A 155 3.46 8.86 -20.84
CA PHE A 155 3.23 7.59 -21.54
C PHE A 155 2.00 6.87 -20.97
N ALA A 156 1.90 6.75 -19.65
CA ALA A 156 0.72 6.13 -19.03
C ALA A 156 -0.58 6.87 -19.36
N ALA A 157 -0.54 8.21 -19.43
CA ALA A 157 -1.65 9.05 -19.80
C ALA A 157 -2.09 8.82 -21.26
N ALA A 158 -1.14 8.88 -22.19
CA ALA A 158 -1.38 8.71 -23.62
C ALA A 158 -2.02 7.35 -23.95
N HIS A 159 -1.63 6.30 -23.22
CA HIS A 159 -2.13 4.95 -23.40
C HIS A 159 -3.29 4.57 -22.46
N LYS A 160 -3.78 5.50 -21.62
CA LYS A 160 -4.83 5.26 -20.61
C LYS A 160 -4.55 4.01 -19.77
N LEU A 161 -3.32 3.86 -19.30
CA LEU A 161 -2.90 2.66 -18.60
C LEU A 161 -3.54 2.52 -17.21
N PRO A 162 -3.84 1.29 -16.75
CA PRO A 162 -4.44 1.04 -15.45
C PRO A 162 -3.37 1.08 -14.34
N VAL A 163 -2.79 2.26 -14.08
CA VAL A 163 -1.73 2.46 -13.09
C VAL A 163 -2.05 3.58 -12.11
N ILE A 164 -1.80 3.33 -10.83
CA ILE A 164 -1.96 4.30 -9.75
C ILE A 164 -0.60 4.51 -9.11
N TYR A 165 -0.07 5.73 -9.25
CA TYR A 165 1.17 6.12 -8.62
C TYR A 165 0.87 6.71 -7.25
N VAL A 166 1.58 6.26 -6.23
CA VAL A 166 1.40 6.65 -4.83
C VAL A 166 2.74 7.12 -4.32
N TYR A 167 2.82 8.33 -3.77
CA TYR A 167 4.07 8.82 -3.20
C TYR A 167 3.83 9.61 -1.93
N ASN A 168 4.87 9.70 -1.11
CA ASN A 168 4.90 10.57 0.05
C ASN A 168 5.17 12.01 -0.41
N ALA A 169 4.18 12.87 -0.30
CA ALA A 169 4.27 14.26 -0.71
C ALA A 169 4.99 15.11 0.33
N GLU A 170 5.76 16.08 -0.14
CA GLU A 170 6.32 17.12 0.72
C GLU A 170 5.26 18.19 1.02
N PRO A 171 5.38 18.96 2.12
CA PRO A 171 4.40 19.99 2.49
C PRO A 171 4.11 21.02 1.40
N ILE A 172 5.09 21.27 0.52
CA ILE A 172 4.94 22.05 -0.70
C ILE A 172 5.08 21.07 -1.86
N ASP A 173 3.95 20.67 -2.44
CA ASP A 173 3.94 19.69 -3.52
C ASP A 173 3.56 20.35 -4.84
N ALA A 174 4.58 20.56 -5.68
CA ALA A 174 4.40 21.18 -6.98
C ALA A 174 3.57 20.30 -7.94
N LEU A 175 3.41 19.00 -7.65
CA LEU A 175 2.72 18.08 -8.56
C LEU A 175 1.24 18.43 -8.76
N GLN A 176 0.63 19.10 -7.79
CA GLN A 176 -0.73 19.62 -7.93
C GLN A 176 -0.85 20.75 -8.97
N THR A 177 0.26 21.41 -9.32
CA THR A 177 0.28 22.49 -10.32
C THR A 177 0.44 22.00 -11.75
N TYR A 178 0.86 20.75 -11.95
CA TYR A 178 1.05 20.16 -13.28
C TYR A 178 -0.18 19.41 -13.76
N SER A 179 -0.60 19.68 -14.99
CA SER A 179 -1.67 18.94 -15.66
C SER A 179 -1.08 17.85 -16.54
N TYR A 180 -1.14 16.61 -16.07
CA TYR A 180 -0.75 15.41 -16.84
C TYR A 180 -1.89 14.83 -17.69
N GLY A 181 -3.07 15.46 -17.69
CA GLY A 181 -4.26 14.92 -18.35
C GLY A 181 -4.94 13.79 -17.58
N PHE A 182 -4.56 13.55 -16.32
CA PHE A 182 -5.19 12.58 -15.43
C PHE A 182 -5.23 13.10 -13.98
N PRO A 183 -6.04 12.49 -13.09
CA PRO A 183 -6.21 12.97 -11.72
C PRO A 183 -4.94 12.86 -10.86
N VAL A 184 -4.60 13.97 -10.21
CA VAL A 184 -3.62 14.03 -9.11
C VAL A 184 -4.40 14.38 -7.85
N ILE A 185 -4.46 13.46 -6.88
CA ILE A 185 -5.33 13.57 -5.71
C ILE A 185 -4.46 13.59 -4.46
N SER A 186 -4.61 14.63 -3.65
CA SER A 186 -3.94 14.68 -2.35
C SER A 186 -4.80 14.12 -1.23
N VAL A 187 -4.16 13.41 -0.32
CA VAL A 187 -4.80 12.76 0.81
C VAL A 187 -3.92 12.86 2.05
N ASP A 188 -4.54 12.92 3.24
CA ASP A 188 -3.82 12.72 4.49
C ASP A 188 -3.34 11.25 4.56
N GLY A 189 -2.04 11.04 4.42
CA GLY A 189 -1.41 9.73 4.45
C GLY A 189 -1.49 9.02 5.80
N SER A 190 -1.82 9.74 6.87
CA SER A 190 -2.07 9.20 8.21
C SER A 190 -3.54 8.80 8.44
N ASP A 191 -4.45 9.10 7.51
CA ASP A 191 -5.86 8.70 7.56
C ASP A 191 -6.14 7.54 6.58
N VAL A 192 -6.18 6.32 7.13
CA VAL A 192 -6.44 5.11 6.32
C VAL A 192 -7.82 5.12 5.64
N VAL A 193 -8.82 5.78 6.24
CA VAL A 193 -10.16 5.86 5.65
C VAL A 193 -10.16 6.77 4.44
N ALA A 194 -9.47 7.92 4.53
CA ALA A 194 -9.29 8.83 3.41
C ALA A 194 -8.49 8.17 2.28
N VAL A 195 -7.34 7.56 2.61
CA VAL A 195 -6.50 6.84 1.64
C VAL A 195 -7.30 5.73 0.94
N TYR A 196 -8.03 4.91 1.71
CA TYR A 196 -8.81 3.81 1.16
C TYR A 196 -9.85 4.28 0.14
N ARG A 197 -10.59 5.35 0.46
CA ARG A 197 -11.61 5.88 -0.45
C ARG A 197 -11.01 6.37 -1.76
N VAL A 198 -9.95 7.17 -1.68
CA VAL A 198 -9.27 7.70 -2.87
C VAL A 198 -8.71 6.56 -3.71
N ALA A 199 -8.02 5.60 -3.08
CA ALA A 199 -7.47 4.46 -3.79
C ALA A 199 -8.54 3.59 -4.45
N HIS A 200 -9.65 3.33 -3.75
CA HIS A 200 -10.77 2.56 -4.29
C HIS A 200 -11.38 3.22 -5.53
N GLU A 201 -11.62 4.53 -5.50
CA GLU A 201 -12.10 5.28 -6.67
C GLU A 201 -11.09 5.24 -7.83
N CYS A 202 -9.80 5.45 -7.55
CA CYS A 202 -8.74 5.33 -8.54
C CYS A 202 -8.67 3.92 -9.16
N MET A 203 -8.84 2.87 -8.35
CA MET A 203 -8.85 1.48 -8.82
C MET A 203 -10.04 1.18 -9.72
N ILE A 204 -11.24 1.67 -9.37
CA ILE A 204 -12.43 1.56 -10.22
C ILE A 204 -12.23 2.32 -11.53
N ARG A 205 -11.71 3.56 -11.47
CA ARG A 205 -11.43 4.37 -12.65
C ARG A 205 -10.45 3.67 -13.59
N ALA A 206 -9.33 3.18 -13.06
CA ALA A 206 -8.29 2.50 -13.83
C ALA A 206 -8.86 1.27 -14.56
N ARG A 207 -9.65 0.45 -13.86
CA ARG A 207 -10.33 -0.73 -14.45
C ARG A 207 -11.33 -0.38 -15.55
N ARG A 208 -12.01 0.76 -15.43
CA ARG A 208 -12.96 1.25 -16.44
C ARG A 208 -12.28 1.94 -17.63
N GLY A 209 -10.96 1.85 -17.75
CA GLY A 209 -10.20 2.50 -18.82
C GLY A 209 -10.11 4.03 -18.68
N GLY A 210 -10.35 4.55 -17.46
CA GLY A 210 -10.15 5.96 -17.13
C GLY A 210 -8.68 6.38 -17.09
N GLY A 211 -7.75 5.44 -17.26
CA GLY A 211 -6.33 5.68 -17.30
C GLY A 211 -5.70 5.90 -15.92
N PRO A 212 -4.50 6.49 -15.88
CA PRO A 212 -3.70 6.55 -14.67
C PRO A 212 -4.28 7.51 -13.63
N SER A 213 -3.76 7.44 -12.42
CA SER A 213 -4.01 8.44 -11.37
C SER A 213 -2.78 8.55 -10.47
N VAL A 214 -2.66 9.68 -9.79
CA VAL A 214 -1.63 9.91 -8.78
C VAL A 214 -2.31 10.19 -7.44
N ILE A 215 -1.81 9.54 -6.38
CA ILE A 215 -2.20 9.75 -5.00
C ILE A 215 -1.00 10.32 -4.24
N ALA A 216 -1.09 11.61 -3.90
CA ALA A 216 -0.09 12.35 -3.16
C ALA A 216 -0.43 12.31 -1.67
N CYS A 217 0.31 11.49 -0.90
CA CYS A 217 0.06 11.29 0.52
C CYS A 217 0.83 12.29 1.36
N HIS A 218 0.12 13.23 1.99
CA HIS A 218 0.69 14.25 2.87
C HIS A 218 0.69 13.77 4.31
N PHE A 219 1.77 14.04 5.05
CA PHE A 219 1.87 13.72 6.47
C PHE A 219 2.04 15.01 7.26
N PHE A 220 0.95 15.49 7.86
CA PHE A 220 0.96 16.75 8.60
C PHE A 220 1.56 16.56 10.00
N PRO A 221 2.47 17.45 10.44
CA PRO A 221 2.88 17.53 11.84
C PRO A 221 1.69 17.90 12.72
N LYS A 222 1.69 17.40 13.97
CA LYS A 222 0.65 17.75 14.93
C LYS A 222 0.90 19.18 15.44
N ASN A 223 0.02 20.12 15.10
CA ASN A 223 -0.12 21.45 15.74
C ASN A 223 1.19 22.13 16.21
N GLY A 224 2.17 22.34 15.33
CA GLY A 224 3.35 23.17 15.63
C GLY A 224 4.36 22.62 16.63
N THR A 225 4.20 21.40 17.15
CA THR A 225 5.25 20.73 17.95
C THR A 225 5.86 19.62 17.13
N GLY A 226 7.14 19.73 16.77
CA GLY A 226 7.90 18.87 15.85
C GLY A 226 8.06 17.39 16.23
N GLY A 227 6.96 16.71 16.54
CA GLY A 227 6.88 15.26 16.67
C GLY A 227 6.40 14.61 15.37
N VAL A 228 6.86 13.39 15.14
CA VAL A 228 6.50 12.49 14.02
C VAL A 228 5.01 12.59 13.70
N GLY A 229 4.68 12.81 12.41
CA GLY A 229 3.31 12.87 11.88
C GLY A 229 2.42 11.74 12.42
N GLN A 230 1.13 12.01 12.60
CA GLN A 230 0.24 11.19 13.42
C GLN A 230 0.34 9.69 13.10
N ASP A 231 0.58 8.86 14.13
CA ASP A 231 0.63 7.40 13.99
C ASP A 231 -0.72 6.90 13.43
N PRO A 232 -0.77 6.36 12.20
CA PRO A 232 -2.02 6.00 11.55
C PRO A 232 -2.79 4.91 12.31
N ILE A 233 -2.10 4.04 13.05
CA ILE A 233 -2.75 3.03 13.88
C ILE A 233 -3.43 3.71 15.08
N ARG A 234 -2.77 4.66 15.74
CA ARG A 234 -3.39 5.42 16.85
C ARG A 234 -4.57 6.27 16.36
N ASN A 235 -4.49 6.82 15.16
CA ASN A 235 -5.61 7.54 14.55
C ASN A 235 -6.81 6.61 14.34
N MET A 236 -6.57 5.43 13.80
CA MET A 236 -7.61 4.45 13.56
C MET A 236 -8.18 3.88 14.88
N GLU A 237 -7.38 3.71 15.93
CA GLU A 237 -7.86 3.33 17.26
C GLU A 237 -8.84 4.37 17.81
N ARG A 238 -8.52 5.67 17.70
CA ARG A 238 -9.42 6.77 18.10
C ARG A 238 -10.71 6.74 17.28
N TYR A 239 -10.60 6.57 15.96
CA TYR A 239 -11.75 6.50 15.06
C TYR A 239 -12.67 5.32 15.37
N LEU A 240 -12.12 4.13 15.60
CA LEU A 240 -12.87 2.94 15.97
C LEU A 240 -13.48 3.06 17.38
N THR A 241 -12.78 3.70 18.33
CA THR A 241 -13.30 3.95 19.68
C THR A 241 -14.52 4.86 19.65
N ALA A 242 -14.45 5.95 18.87
CA ALA A 242 -15.59 6.86 18.67
C ALA A 242 -16.81 6.18 18.03
N LYS A 243 -16.62 5.04 17.34
CA LYS A 243 -17.67 4.22 16.74
C LYS A 243 -18.09 3.03 17.62
N ASP A 244 -17.54 2.89 18.83
CA ASP A 244 -17.71 1.71 19.70
C ASP A 244 -17.32 0.37 19.02
N LEU A 245 -16.32 0.42 18.13
CA LEU A 245 -15.81 -0.75 17.40
C LEU A 245 -14.46 -1.23 17.93
N PHE A 246 -13.79 -0.43 18.75
CA PHE A 246 -12.47 -0.72 19.29
C PHE A 246 -12.54 -1.49 20.62
N ARG A 247 -11.68 -2.49 20.76
CA ARG A 247 -11.49 -3.28 21.99
C ARG A 247 -9.99 -3.53 22.17
N GLU A 248 -9.42 -3.07 23.28
CA GLU A 248 -7.97 -3.20 23.54
C GLU A 248 -7.53 -4.67 23.67
N GLU A 249 -8.38 -5.52 24.25
CA GLU A 249 -8.13 -6.97 24.33
C GLU A 249 -7.96 -7.59 22.93
N GLN A 250 -8.83 -7.25 21.98
CA GLN A 250 -8.74 -7.74 20.60
C GLN A 250 -7.45 -7.29 19.92
N ARG A 251 -7.00 -6.06 20.19
CA ARG A 251 -5.73 -5.53 19.69
C ARG A 251 -4.56 -6.36 20.21
N GLN A 252 -4.49 -6.59 21.52
CA GLN A 252 -3.42 -7.38 22.14
C GLN A 252 -3.41 -8.83 21.64
N THR A 253 -4.58 -9.48 21.58
CA THR A 253 -4.70 -10.83 21.04
C THR A 253 -4.24 -10.91 19.59
N THR A 254 -4.58 -9.92 18.77
CA THR A 254 -4.14 -9.86 17.36
C THR A 254 -2.62 -9.74 17.25
N ILE A 255 -2.01 -8.86 18.07
CA ILE A 255 -0.56 -8.65 18.10
C ILE A 255 0.14 -9.96 18.50
N LEU A 256 -0.22 -10.54 19.64
CA LEU A 256 0.40 -11.76 20.18
C LEU A 256 0.26 -12.94 19.21
N ALA A 257 -0.93 -13.14 18.65
CA ALA A 257 -1.17 -14.22 17.68
C ALA A 257 -0.30 -14.06 16.43
N PHE A 258 -0.17 -12.83 15.93
CA PHE A 258 0.59 -12.57 14.71
C PHE A 258 2.11 -12.57 14.93
N GLU A 259 2.59 -12.07 16.06
CA GLU A 259 3.99 -12.20 16.48
C GLU A 259 4.40 -13.67 16.62
N LYS A 260 3.54 -14.51 17.20
CA LYS A 260 3.74 -15.96 17.25
C LYS A 260 3.82 -16.56 15.83
N ALA A 261 2.94 -16.14 14.92
CA ALA A 261 2.97 -16.59 13.53
C ALA A 261 4.27 -16.19 12.81
N ILE A 262 4.75 -14.95 13.02
CA ILE A 262 6.04 -14.49 12.50
C ILE A 262 7.20 -15.30 13.09
N ALA A 263 7.20 -15.59 14.39
CA ALA A 263 8.24 -16.37 15.04
C ALA A 263 8.31 -17.80 14.48
N VAL A 264 7.15 -18.45 14.26
CA VAL A 264 7.07 -19.77 13.60
C VAL A 264 7.59 -19.70 12.16
N ALA A 265 7.15 -18.71 11.39
CA ALA A 265 7.57 -18.52 10.02
C ALA A 265 9.09 -18.26 9.89
N GLY A 266 9.67 -17.48 10.81
CA GLY A 266 11.10 -17.23 10.87
C GLY A 266 11.91 -18.50 11.14
N LYS A 267 11.43 -19.40 12.02
CA LYS A 267 12.06 -20.72 12.24
C LYS A 267 12.00 -21.60 10.99
N GLN A 268 10.84 -21.68 10.33
CA GLN A 268 10.66 -22.46 9.11
C GLN A 268 11.53 -21.96 7.96
N SER A 269 11.64 -20.64 7.80
CA SER A 269 12.51 -20.00 6.82
C SER A 269 13.97 -20.44 7.00
N ARG A 270 14.51 -20.37 8.22
CA ARG A 270 15.90 -20.78 8.54
C ARG A 270 16.15 -22.28 8.29
N GLN A 271 15.20 -23.15 8.65
CA GLN A 271 15.32 -24.59 8.42
C GLN A 271 15.41 -24.93 6.93
N LYS A 272 14.59 -24.28 6.09
CA LYS A 272 14.61 -24.48 4.63
C LYS A 272 15.89 -23.97 3.97
N THR A 273 16.47 -22.88 4.46
CA THR A 273 17.78 -22.39 3.98
C THR A 273 18.89 -23.38 4.31
N ALA A 274 18.98 -23.85 5.56
CA ALA A 274 20.00 -24.81 5.99
C ALA A 274 19.94 -26.14 5.22
N GLN A 275 18.74 -26.66 4.93
CA GLN A 275 18.57 -27.88 4.14
C GLN A 275 19.09 -27.74 2.70
N ARG A 276 18.93 -26.56 2.07
CA ARG A 276 19.44 -26.30 0.71
C ARG A 276 20.96 -26.16 0.66
N GLU A 277 21.56 -25.49 1.63
CA GLU A 277 23.02 -25.37 1.74
C GLU A 277 23.67 -26.76 1.89
N THR A 278 23.06 -27.62 2.71
CA THR A 278 23.54 -29.00 2.88
C THR A 278 23.45 -29.82 1.58
N GLN A 279 22.38 -29.64 0.79
CA GLN A 279 22.23 -30.33 -0.51
C GLN A 279 23.20 -29.83 -1.58
N HIS A 280 23.60 -28.56 -1.55
CA HIS A 280 24.60 -28.03 -2.49
C HIS A 280 26.04 -28.46 -2.17
N VAL A 281 26.36 -28.77 -0.91
CA VAL A 281 27.70 -29.26 -0.52
C VAL A 281 27.95 -30.71 -0.95
N PHE A 282 26.89 -31.50 -1.19
CA PHE A 282 27.01 -32.90 -1.63
C PHE A 282 27.03 -33.10 -3.16
N VAL A 283 27.05 -32.02 -3.95
CA VAL A 283 27.02 -32.06 -5.43
C VAL A 283 28.26 -31.39 -6.06
N VAL A 284 29.34 -31.20 -5.29
CA VAL A 284 30.65 -30.75 -5.81
C VAL A 284 31.65 -31.90 -5.74
#